data_AF-A0A920JHP3-F1
#
_entry.id   AF-A0A920JHP3-F1
#
_cell.length_a   1.000
_cell.length_b   1.000
_cell.length_c   1.000
_cell.angle_alpha   90.00
_cell.angle_beta   90.00
_cell.angle_gamma   90.00
#
_symmetry.space_group_name_H-M   'P 1'
#
loop_
_entity.id
_entity.type
_entity.pdbx_description
1 polymer ?
#
loop_
_entity_poly.entity_id
_entity_poly.type
_entity_poly.pdbx_seq_one_letter_code
_entity_poly.pdbx_strand_id
1 'polypeptide(L)'
;MINWQLSNVPRPLQSTAQKAYYGLVKGFRTWIGQSTNIAVDPETGEEYQWEDVLTFDDNVRHGHKDRILHAIRDTSLIKESLFLFSKNFLIDLNDIPNNGVWISHLGSRNNKSVFRVIVKTRSFGNHNLVMNLNEGWEREFIDDETKWLIKMGPGFKDDALVENFGGYWPEHQLYTEEYIQGETLDNYLNRNKKDINDRSKMDRWQMRWLHFIWSGIEAYQGFWNRTNFKLSIQPPKPENLIIPQHDYKTGTRLISISGRKPIQSISDHFLELYTDYIIQTEQKYPGLSHMSDWEVIFTATIQVLKVKKGYELLNKLRSELSVRTVKNKCEQTGLTIQRIDDFLDDVDKFGVLTKPVVFASLRYERWLDLNQEATLKAKASILKELYKDYKLNDLLDDYPETRVRFFMMTCFKDSDKLLFNEFQAMIQDMRNSNLSPWNLQDRITEIQSRLELNENEEFFLARMLFPHVDSADYVELVTTTHGEEARLNLVYQTECKDGKLYRIRPPFLPKEIAHFHTLLSESALSVTFTSEHEFLLAFNSRNTLVGGLYWKNMGKR
;
A
#
# COMPACT_ATOMS: atom_id res chain seq x y z
N MET A 1 6.86 -6.50 -22.54
CA MET A 1 7.31 -5.88 -23.82
C MET A 1 7.85 -4.48 -23.62
N ILE A 2 7.08 -3.56 -23.02
CA ILE A 2 7.51 -2.17 -22.77
C ILE A 2 8.85 -2.10 -22.00
N ASN A 3 9.04 -2.94 -20.98
CA ASN A 3 10.31 -3.03 -20.26
C ASN A 3 11.52 -3.27 -21.17
N TRP A 4 11.39 -4.09 -22.22
CA TRP A 4 12.49 -4.35 -23.16
C TRP A 4 12.69 -3.20 -24.16
N GLN A 5 11.65 -2.38 -24.40
CA GLN A 5 11.79 -1.19 -25.23
C GLN A 5 12.51 -0.04 -24.50
N LEU A 6 12.29 0.07 -23.18
CA LEU A 6 12.86 1.12 -22.31
C LEU A 6 14.21 0.74 -21.69
N SER A 7 14.59 -0.54 -21.72
CA SER A 7 15.85 -1.02 -21.15
C SER A 7 16.98 -1.01 -22.17
N ASN A 8 18.21 -0.95 -21.69
CA ASN A 8 19.40 -1.09 -22.53
C ASN A 8 19.61 -2.58 -22.89
N VAL A 9 18.86 -3.07 -23.87
CA VAL A 9 18.92 -4.45 -24.36
C VAL A 9 19.47 -4.47 -25.80
N PRO A 10 20.01 -5.62 -26.26
CA PRO A 10 20.40 -5.79 -27.66
C PRO A 10 19.30 -5.36 -28.64
N ARG A 11 19.69 -4.66 -29.72
CA ARG A 11 18.78 -4.16 -30.76
C ARG A 11 17.76 -5.19 -31.27
N PRO A 12 18.13 -6.47 -31.48
CA PRO A 12 17.15 -7.48 -31.91
C PRO A 12 16.00 -7.69 -30.92
N LEU A 13 16.28 -7.67 -29.61
CA LEU A 13 15.27 -7.80 -28.57
C LEU A 13 14.37 -6.57 -28.50
N GLN A 14 14.97 -5.37 -28.58
CA GLN A 14 14.22 -4.12 -28.60
C GLN A 14 13.26 -4.07 -29.80
N SER A 15 13.75 -4.40 -31.00
CA SER A 15 12.94 -4.44 -32.23
C SER A 15 11.82 -5.49 -32.15
N THR A 16 12.11 -6.67 -31.61
CA THR A 16 11.10 -7.73 -31.43
C THR A 16 10.02 -7.29 -30.46
N ALA A 17 10.40 -6.67 -29.33
CA ALA A 17 9.45 -6.16 -28.34
C ALA A 17 8.58 -5.02 -28.90
N GLN A 18 9.14 -4.17 -29.76
CA GLN A 18 8.42 -3.11 -30.44
C GLN A 18 7.41 -3.69 -31.45
N LYS A 19 7.83 -4.65 -32.29
CA LYS A 19 6.94 -5.34 -33.23
C LYS A 19 5.79 -6.06 -32.53
N ALA A 20 6.08 -6.76 -31.43
CA ALA A 20 5.07 -7.45 -30.64
C ALA A 20 4.06 -6.48 -30.01
N TYR A 21 4.55 -5.35 -29.46
CA TYR A 21 3.69 -4.30 -28.93
C TYR A 21 2.76 -3.72 -30.00
N TYR A 22 3.28 -3.34 -31.16
CA TYR A 22 2.45 -2.86 -32.27
C TYR A 22 1.47 -3.93 -32.77
N GLY A 23 1.90 -5.19 -32.83
CA GLY A 23 1.05 -6.32 -33.20
C GLY A 23 -0.15 -6.48 -32.24
N LEU A 24 0.07 -6.32 -30.94
CA LEU A 24 -1.00 -6.37 -29.94
C LEU A 24 -1.94 -5.17 -30.05
N VAL A 25 -1.42 -3.95 -30.16
CA VAL A 25 -2.26 -2.76 -30.33
C VAL A 25 -3.12 -2.88 -31.60
N LYS A 26 -2.51 -3.27 -32.72
CA LYS A 26 -3.22 -3.47 -33.99
C LYS A 26 -4.25 -4.59 -33.89
N GLY A 27 -3.88 -5.73 -33.31
CA GLY A 27 -4.77 -6.87 -33.12
C GLY A 27 -5.97 -6.50 -32.25
N PHE A 28 -5.72 -5.80 -31.15
CA PHE A 28 -6.76 -5.30 -30.24
C PHE A 28 -7.72 -4.32 -30.93
N ARG A 29 -7.21 -3.32 -31.66
CA ARG A 29 -8.05 -2.39 -32.44
C ARG A 29 -8.82 -3.07 -33.57
N THR A 30 -8.24 -4.10 -34.19
CA THR A 30 -8.95 -4.90 -35.20
C THR A 30 -10.08 -5.71 -34.56
N TRP A 31 -9.85 -6.27 -33.38
CA TRP A 31 -10.84 -7.04 -32.64
C TRP A 31 -11.98 -6.18 -32.09
N ILE A 32 -11.68 -5.01 -31.53
CA ILE A 32 -12.69 -4.09 -31.00
C ILE A 32 -13.56 -3.47 -32.11
N GLY A 33 -13.01 -3.39 -33.32
CA GLY A 33 -13.68 -2.84 -34.49
C GLY A 33 -13.67 -1.31 -34.53
N GLN A 34 -14.09 -0.76 -35.67
CA GLN A 34 -14.29 0.68 -35.82
C GLN A 34 -15.56 1.13 -35.09
N SER A 35 -15.60 2.41 -34.73
CA SER A 35 -16.83 3.07 -34.27
C SER A 35 -17.77 3.30 -35.45
N THR A 36 -19.07 3.14 -35.23
CA THR A 36 -20.07 3.58 -36.21
C THR A 36 -20.16 5.10 -36.24
N ASN A 37 -20.39 5.66 -37.43
CA ASN A 37 -20.50 7.11 -37.62
C ASN A 37 -21.95 7.61 -37.64
N ILE A 38 -22.90 6.70 -37.85
CA ILE A 38 -24.33 6.99 -37.91
C ILE A 38 -25.05 5.97 -37.04
N ALA A 39 -25.94 6.48 -36.19
CA ALA A 39 -26.76 5.75 -35.26
C ALA A 39 -28.23 6.18 -35.42
N VAL A 40 -29.17 5.39 -34.94
CA VAL A 40 -30.61 5.75 -34.95
C VAL A 40 -31.09 5.80 -33.51
N ASP A 41 -31.65 6.93 -33.08
CA ASP A 41 -32.13 7.07 -31.72
C ASP A 41 -33.34 6.14 -31.50
N PRO A 42 -33.28 5.18 -30.55
CA PRO A 42 -34.40 4.28 -30.29
C PRO A 42 -35.68 4.99 -29.83
N GLU A 43 -35.58 6.20 -29.27
CA GLU A 43 -36.72 6.95 -28.75
C GLU A 43 -37.40 7.81 -29.83
N THR A 44 -36.63 8.41 -30.74
CA THR A 44 -37.16 9.32 -31.77
C THR A 44 -37.21 8.71 -33.17
N GLY A 45 -36.41 7.67 -33.43
CA GLY A 45 -36.22 7.09 -34.76
C GLY A 45 -35.38 7.94 -35.71
N GLU A 46 -34.79 9.04 -35.23
CA GLU A 46 -33.96 9.94 -36.05
C GLU A 46 -32.50 9.46 -36.10
N GLU A 47 -31.86 9.67 -37.25
CA GLU A 47 -30.43 9.42 -37.42
C GLU A 47 -29.61 10.50 -36.69
N TYR A 48 -28.52 10.09 -36.05
CA TYR A 48 -27.59 11.00 -35.36
C TYR A 48 -26.13 10.54 -35.52
N GLN A 49 -25.21 11.49 -35.32
CA GLN A 49 -23.77 11.35 -35.50
C GLN A 49 -22.99 11.70 -34.22
N TRP A 50 -21.67 11.64 -34.28
CA TRP A 50 -20.80 11.97 -33.14
C TRP A 50 -20.95 13.43 -32.71
N GLU A 51 -21.23 14.33 -33.65
CA GLU A 51 -21.48 15.75 -33.42
C GLU A 51 -22.69 15.98 -32.51
N ASP A 52 -23.73 15.13 -32.61
CA ASP A 52 -24.99 15.26 -31.86
C ASP A 52 -24.89 14.73 -30.41
N VAL A 53 -23.92 13.84 -30.15
CA VAL A 53 -23.68 13.31 -28.80
C VAL A 53 -22.69 14.15 -27.99
N LEU A 54 -21.91 15.02 -28.63
CA LEU A 54 -20.83 15.78 -27.99
C LEU A 54 -21.31 17.14 -27.47
N THR A 55 -21.03 17.38 -26.19
CA THR A 55 -21.24 18.67 -25.53
C THR A 55 -19.92 19.16 -24.94
N PHE A 56 -19.50 20.36 -25.33
CA PHE A 56 -18.29 21.00 -24.80
C PHE A 56 -18.67 22.08 -23.80
N ASP A 57 -17.99 22.08 -22.64
CA ASP A 57 -18.09 23.12 -21.64
C ASP A 57 -17.52 24.46 -22.16
N ASP A 58 -17.93 25.56 -21.54
CA ASP A 58 -17.58 26.92 -21.96
C ASP A 58 -16.07 27.18 -21.87
N ASN A 59 -15.38 26.45 -21.00
CA ASN A 59 -13.93 26.56 -20.80
C ASN A 59 -13.09 25.86 -21.89
N VAL A 60 -13.72 25.16 -22.85
CA VAL A 60 -13.01 24.50 -23.96
C VAL A 60 -12.85 25.45 -25.14
N ARG A 61 -11.61 25.75 -25.52
CA ARG A 61 -11.29 26.64 -26.66
C ARG A 61 -11.72 26.03 -27.99
N HIS A 62 -12.15 26.87 -28.94
CA HIS A 62 -12.67 26.43 -30.24
C HIS A 62 -11.72 25.49 -31.00
N GLY A 63 -10.43 25.83 -31.11
CA GLY A 63 -9.44 24.97 -31.78
C GLY A 63 -9.24 23.62 -31.08
N HIS A 64 -9.51 23.50 -29.78
CA HIS A 64 -9.52 22.21 -29.09
C HIS A 64 -10.79 21.43 -29.39
N LYS A 65 -11.95 22.09 -29.46
CA LYS A 65 -13.23 21.44 -29.85
C LYS A 65 -13.08 20.74 -31.18
N ASP A 66 -12.53 21.43 -32.18
CA ASP A 66 -12.35 20.86 -33.52
C ASP A 66 -11.40 19.65 -33.50
N ARG A 67 -10.24 19.76 -32.86
CA ARG A 67 -9.26 18.65 -32.77
C ARG A 67 -9.87 17.42 -32.09
N ILE A 68 -10.60 17.63 -30.99
CA ILE A 68 -11.21 16.56 -30.21
C ILE A 68 -12.36 15.91 -30.99
N LEU A 69 -13.21 16.70 -31.65
CA LEU A 69 -14.30 16.18 -32.47
C LEU A 69 -13.77 15.28 -33.59
N HIS A 70 -12.75 15.74 -34.32
CA HIS A 70 -12.12 14.94 -35.38
C HIS A 70 -11.54 13.64 -34.82
N ALA A 71 -10.83 13.71 -33.69
CA ALA A 71 -10.29 12.52 -33.05
C ALA A 71 -11.36 11.50 -32.64
N ILE A 72 -12.47 11.95 -32.06
CA ILE A 72 -13.55 11.06 -31.61
C ILE A 72 -14.24 10.41 -32.80
N ARG A 73 -14.52 11.19 -33.85
CA ARG A 73 -15.20 10.71 -35.06
C ARG A 73 -14.32 9.75 -35.86
N ASP A 74 -13.04 10.05 -36.02
CA ASP A 74 -12.17 9.34 -36.95
C ASP A 74 -11.50 8.10 -36.32
N THR A 75 -11.73 7.85 -35.02
CA THR A 75 -11.04 6.78 -34.27
C THR A 75 -11.96 5.96 -33.36
N SER A 76 -11.43 4.84 -32.87
CA SER A 76 -12.06 4.02 -31.82
C SER A 76 -11.81 4.55 -30.41
N LEU A 77 -11.42 5.81 -30.21
CA LEU A 77 -10.95 6.34 -28.91
C LEU A 77 -11.91 6.10 -27.76
N ILE A 78 -13.18 6.47 -27.92
CA ILE A 78 -14.17 6.33 -26.84
C ILE A 78 -14.39 4.85 -26.55
N LYS A 79 -14.58 4.04 -27.59
CA LYS A 79 -14.78 2.59 -27.50
C LYS A 79 -13.60 1.88 -26.82
N GLU A 80 -12.38 2.20 -27.21
CA GLU A 80 -11.12 1.66 -26.67
C GLU A 80 -10.95 2.05 -25.20
N SER A 81 -11.10 3.33 -24.87
CA SER A 81 -10.96 3.81 -23.50
C SER A 81 -12.02 3.26 -22.56
N LEU A 82 -13.29 3.20 -22.99
CA LEU A 82 -14.35 2.64 -22.15
C LEU A 82 -14.13 1.16 -21.94
N PHE A 83 -13.70 0.40 -22.94
CA PHE A 83 -13.37 -1.00 -22.74
C PHE A 83 -12.26 -1.18 -21.68
N LEU A 84 -11.18 -0.41 -21.79
CA LEU A 84 -10.00 -0.53 -20.90
C LEU A 84 -10.27 -0.06 -19.46
N PHE A 85 -11.03 1.02 -19.27
CA PHE A 85 -11.24 1.63 -17.96
C PHE A 85 -12.53 1.19 -17.28
N SER A 86 -13.39 0.42 -17.96
CA SER A 86 -14.63 -0.12 -17.39
C SER A 86 -14.57 -1.64 -17.22
N LYS A 87 -15.72 -2.27 -16.95
CA LYS A 87 -15.85 -3.73 -16.83
C LYS A 87 -15.84 -4.42 -18.21
N ASN A 88 -14.93 -4.02 -19.10
CA ASN A 88 -14.80 -4.51 -20.47
C ASN A 88 -16.05 -4.28 -21.33
N PHE A 89 -16.76 -3.17 -21.14
CA PHE A 89 -17.93 -2.84 -21.95
C PHE A 89 -17.50 -2.44 -23.37
N LEU A 90 -18.10 -3.09 -24.37
CA LEU A 90 -18.00 -2.72 -25.77
C LEU A 90 -19.18 -1.82 -26.10
N ILE A 91 -18.89 -0.55 -26.38
CA ILE A 91 -19.88 0.52 -26.57
C ILE A 91 -19.69 1.07 -27.98
N ASP A 92 -20.78 1.34 -28.67
CA ASP A 92 -20.81 2.02 -29.96
C ASP A 92 -21.65 3.31 -29.89
N LEU A 93 -21.73 4.07 -30.98
CA LEU A 93 -22.48 5.33 -31.02
C LEU A 93 -23.96 5.15 -30.61
N ASN A 94 -24.59 4.05 -31.03
CA ASN A 94 -25.98 3.70 -30.66
C ASN A 94 -26.20 3.58 -29.14
N ASP A 95 -25.16 3.23 -28.39
CA ASP A 95 -25.23 3.08 -26.94
C ASP A 95 -25.13 4.41 -26.18
N ILE A 96 -24.87 5.51 -26.89
CA ILE A 96 -24.69 6.85 -26.34
C ILE A 96 -25.87 7.72 -26.80
N PRO A 97 -26.65 8.32 -25.88
CA PRO A 97 -27.73 9.22 -26.24
C PRO A 97 -27.21 10.57 -26.74
N ASN A 98 -28.07 11.35 -27.40
CA ASN A 98 -27.79 12.75 -27.75
C ASN A 98 -27.33 13.54 -26.51
N ASN A 99 -26.35 14.41 -26.70
CA ASN A 99 -25.64 15.11 -25.62
C ASN A 99 -25.08 14.19 -24.50
N GLY A 100 -24.82 12.92 -24.81
CA GLY A 100 -24.34 11.92 -23.84
C GLY A 100 -22.86 12.01 -23.50
N VAL A 101 -22.08 12.82 -24.21
CA VAL A 101 -20.65 13.00 -23.98
C VAL A 101 -20.35 14.44 -23.58
N TRP A 102 -19.91 14.67 -22.34
CA TRP A 102 -19.50 15.99 -21.86
C TRP A 102 -17.99 16.11 -21.77
N ILE A 103 -17.45 17.19 -22.32
CA ILE A 103 -16.01 17.44 -22.36
C ILE A 103 -15.72 18.78 -21.71
N SER A 104 -14.86 18.78 -20.69
CA SER A 104 -14.42 19.99 -19.99
C SER A 104 -12.89 20.06 -19.89
N HIS A 105 -12.35 21.27 -19.92
CA HIS A 105 -10.91 21.50 -19.78
C HIS A 105 -10.51 21.45 -18.30
N LEU A 106 -9.59 20.54 -17.93
CA LEU A 106 -9.06 20.43 -16.57
C LEU A 106 -7.88 21.38 -16.35
N GLY A 107 -7.09 21.63 -17.39
CA GLY A 107 -5.94 22.52 -17.34
C GLY A 107 -4.93 22.25 -18.45
N SER A 108 -3.97 23.16 -18.59
CA SER A 108 -2.86 23.01 -19.52
C SER A 108 -1.54 23.22 -18.79
N ARG A 109 -0.66 22.21 -18.84
CA ARG A 109 0.66 22.22 -18.19
C ARG A 109 1.61 21.35 -19.01
N ASN A 110 2.92 21.61 -18.93
CA ASN A 110 3.96 20.81 -19.57
C ASN A 110 3.69 20.55 -21.06
N ASN A 111 3.32 21.58 -21.83
CA ASN A 111 2.94 21.49 -23.25
C ASN A 111 1.87 20.42 -23.56
N LYS A 112 0.93 20.23 -22.63
CA LYS A 112 -0.25 19.38 -22.79
C LYS A 112 -1.49 20.12 -22.33
N SER A 113 -2.62 19.86 -23.00
CA SER A 113 -3.95 20.25 -22.52
C SER A 113 -4.72 19.00 -22.13
N VAL A 114 -5.28 19.01 -20.93
CA VAL A 114 -5.93 17.86 -20.31
C VAL A 114 -7.43 18.11 -20.25
N PHE A 115 -8.22 17.16 -20.72
CA PHE A 115 -9.68 17.24 -20.78
C PHE A 115 -10.30 16.08 -20.06
N ARG A 116 -11.31 16.37 -19.23
CA ARG A 116 -12.18 15.35 -18.69
C ARG A 116 -13.27 15.04 -19.71
N VAL A 117 -13.51 13.76 -19.94
CA VAL A 117 -14.61 13.29 -20.78
C VAL A 117 -15.52 12.42 -19.92
N ILE A 118 -16.79 12.80 -19.87
CA ILE A 118 -17.85 12.04 -19.21
C ILE A 118 -18.72 11.44 -20.31
N VAL A 119 -18.76 10.11 -20.39
CA VAL A 119 -19.58 9.38 -21.36
C VAL A 119 -20.74 8.73 -20.61
N LYS A 120 -21.96 9.24 -20.81
CA LYS A 120 -23.19 8.58 -20.38
C LYS A 120 -23.62 7.62 -21.46
N THR A 121 -23.87 6.39 -21.05
CA THR A 121 -24.40 5.34 -21.91
C THR A 121 -25.87 5.11 -21.57
N ARG A 122 -26.62 4.53 -22.51
CA ARG A 122 -28.02 4.15 -22.30
C ARG A 122 -28.14 3.03 -21.25
N SER A 123 -27.21 2.07 -21.25
CA SER A 123 -27.33 0.82 -20.48
C SER A 123 -26.22 0.57 -19.44
N PHE A 124 -25.08 1.26 -19.52
CA PHE A 124 -23.88 0.97 -18.72
C PHE A 124 -23.49 2.08 -17.73
N GLY A 125 -24.35 3.08 -17.58
CA GLY A 125 -24.14 4.22 -16.67
C GLY A 125 -23.16 5.26 -17.23
N ASN A 126 -22.49 5.97 -16.32
CA ASN A 126 -21.57 7.05 -16.64
C ASN A 126 -20.12 6.60 -16.48
N HIS A 127 -19.30 6.91 -17.47
CA HIS A 127 -17.87 6.64 -17.48
C HIS A 127 -17.09 7.95 -17.49
N ASN A 128 -15.99 8.02 -16.75
CA ASN A 128 -15.08 9.15 -16.76
C ASN A 128 -13.72 8.72 -17.31
N LEU A 129 -13.16 9.51 -18.20
CA LEU A 129 -11.80 9.34 -18.71
C LEU A 129 -11.13 10.70 -18.91
N VAL A 130 -9.83 10.67 -19.16
CA VAL A 130 -9.02 11.83 -19.46
C VAL A 130 -8.48 11.72 -20.89
N MET A 131 -8.57 12.81 -21.64
CA MET A 131 -7.87 12.99 -22.91
C MET A 131 -6.75 14.01 -22.74
N ASN A 132 -5.56 13.65 -23.19
CA ASN A 132 -4.39 14.51 -23.20
C ASN A 132 -4.05 14.89 -24.64
N LEU A 133 -4.20 16.18 -24.97
CA LEU A 133 -3.72 16.75 -26.22
C LEU A 133 -2.28 17.23 -26.08
N ASN A 134 -1.43 16.87 -27.03
CA ASN A 134 -0.10 17.44 -27.16
C ASN A 134 -0.20 18.88 -27.71
N GLU A 135 0.52 19.82 -27.11
CA GLU A 135 0.54 21.25 -27.46
C GLU A 135 1.93 21.75 -27.88
N GLY A 136 2.89 20.86 -28.10
CA GLY A 136 4.21 21.28 -28.58
C GLY A 136 5.36 20.31 -28.38
N TRP A 137 5.11 19.12 -27.83
CA TRP A 137 6.14 18.09 -27.78
C TRP A 137 6.37 17.44 -29.13
N GLU A 138 7.61 17.04 -29.35
CA GLU A 138 7.96 16.16 -30.46
C GLU A 138 7.33 14.78 -30.28
N ARG A 139 7.04 14.12 -31.41
CA ARG A 139 6.43 12.78 -31.42
C ARG A 139 7.23 11.77 -30.59
N GLU A 140 8.55 11.81 -30.68
CA GLU A 140 9.43 10.90 -29.94
C GLU A 140 9.23 11.01 -28.42
N PHE A 141 9.01 12.23 -27.91
CA PHE A 141 8.74 12.45 -26.49
C PHE A 141 7.40 11.82 -26.07
N ILE A 142 6.34 11.96 -26.86
CA ILE A 142 5.03 11.37 -26.54
C ILE A 142 5.06 9.84 -26.68
N ASP A 143 5.78 9.33 -27.69
CA ASP A 143 6.02 7.90 -27.85
C ASP A 143 6.79 7.31 -26.65
N ASP A 144 7.73 8.05 -26.05
CA ASP A 144 8.41 7.68 -24.81
C ASP A 144 7.50 7.84 -23.58
N GLU A 145 6.75 8.94 -23.48
CA GLU A 145 5.79 9.22 -22.40
C GLU A 145 4.79 8.08 -22.24
N THR A 146 4.13 7.67 -23.32
CA THR A 146 3.09 6.62 -23.31
C THR A 146 3.66 5.29 -22.83
N LYS A 147 4.91 4.96 -23.19
CA LYS A 147 5.61 3.76 -22.69
C LYS A 147 5.88 3.87 -21.19
N TRP A 148 6.29 5.03 -20.70
CA TRP A 148 6.48 5.23 -19.26
C TRP A 148 5.16 5.14 -18.52
N LEU A 149 4.08 5.76 -19.01
CA LEU A 149 2.75 5.65 -18.41
C LEU A 149 2.31 4.19 -18.28
N ILE A 150 2.46 3.38 -19.33
CA ILE A 150 2.18 1.94 -19.27
C ILE A 150 3.05 1.24 -18.21
N LYS A 151 4.33 1.58 -18.09
CA LYS A 151 5.23 0.99 -17.08
C LYS A 151 4.90 1.45 -15.65
N MET A 152 4.35 2.65 -15.49
CA MET A 152 4.00 3.24 -14.20
C MET A 152 2.58 2.87 -13.74
N GLY A 153 1.74 2.34 -14.64
CA GLY A 153 0.44 1.75 -14.32
C GLY A 153 0.54 0.49 -13.44
N PRO A 154 -0.61 -0.16 -13.14
CA PRO A 154 -0.65 -1.37 -12.34
C PRO A 154 0.00 -2.53 -13.09
N GLY A 155 0.95 -3.19 -12.42
CA GLY A 155 1.60 -4.39 -12.90
C GLY A 155 1.06 -5.64 -12.22
N PHE A 156 1.60 -6.82 -12.57
CA PHE A 156 1.24 -8.08 -11.92
C PHE A 156 1.53 -8.10 -10.40
N LYS A 157 2.49 -7.29 -9.93
CA LYS A 157 2.86 -7.15 -8.51
C LYS A 157 3.04 -5.70 -8.05
N ASP A 158 2.84 -4.75 -8.95
CA ASP A 158 3.16 -3.35 -8.71
C ASP A 158 1.86 -2.55 -8.60
N ASP A 159 1.69 -1.81 -7.51
CA ASP A 159 0.60 -0.84 -7.40
C ASP A 159 0.73 0.25 -8.47
N ALA A 160 -0.38 0.79 -8.95
CA ALA A 160 -0.33 1.88 -9.91
C ALA A 160 0.32 3.13 -9.28
N LEU A 161 1.27 3.78 -9.98
CA LEU A 161 1.83 5.07 -9.58
C LEU A 161 1.21 6.23 -10.34
N VAL A 162 0.69 5.97 -11.54
CA VAL A 162 -0.04 6.92 -12.39
C VAL A 162 -1.39 6.32 -12.76
N GLU A 163 -2.20 7.10 -13.45
CA GLU A 163 -3.44 6.70 -14.11
C GLU A 163 -3.23 5.48 -15.01
N ASN A 164 -4.27 4.63 -15.14
CA ASN A 164 -4.23 3.60 -16.17
C ASN A 164 -4.13 4.24 -17.55
N PHE A 165 -3.15 3.80 -18.33
CA PHE A 165 -3.00 4.22 -19.71
C PHE A 165 -4.05 3.55 -20.59
N GLY A 166 -4.66 4.33 -21.48
CA GLY A 166 -5.63 3.86 -22.46
C GLY A 166 -4.97 3.58 -23.80
N GLY A 167 -5.25 4.46 -24.76
CA GLY A 167 -4.71 4.39 -26.12
C GLY A 167 -3.93 5.65 -26.50
N TYR A 168 -3.12 5.55 -27.55
CA TYR A 168 -2.44 6.69 -28.16
C TYR A 168 -2.71 6.71 -29.67
N TRP A 169 -3.03 7.91 -30.17
CA TRP A 169 -3.35 8.22 -31.56
C TRP A 169 -2.39 9.32 -32.06
N PRO A 170 -1.20 8.93 -32.56
CA PRO A 170 -0.17 9.87 -33.00
C PRO A 170 -0.66 10.88 -34.05
N GLU A 171 -1.54 10.44 -34.95
CA GLU A 171 -2.15 11.23 -36.02
C GLU A 171 -3.00 12.39 -35.50
N HIS A 172 -3.59 12.24 -34.31
CA HIS A 172 -4.32 13.30 -33.62
C HIS A 172 -3.52 13.91 -32.45
N GLN A 173 -2.27 13.47 -32.26
CA GLN A 173 -1.36 13.87 -31.19
C GLN A 173 -1.99 13.81 -29.80
N LEU A 174 -2.69 12.72 -29.52
CA LEU A 174 -3.46 12.58 -28.28
C LEU A 174 -3.39 11.17 -27.73
N TYR A 175 -3.55 11.06 -26.42
CA TYR A 175 -3.71 9.78 -25.73
C TYR A 175 -4.74 9.88 -24.62
N THR A 176 -5.21 8.74 -24.13
CA THR A 176 -6.22 8.64 -23.08
C THR A 176 -5.68 7.99 -21.82
N GLU A 177 -6.25 8.38 -20.68
CA GLU A 177 -5.94 7.89 -19.35
C GLU A 177 -7.23 7.72 -18.53
N GLU A 178 -7.16 6.90 -17.49
CA GLU A 178 -8.20 6.80 -16.47
C GLU A 178 -8.38 8.14 -15.75
N TYR A 179 -9.62 8.51 -15.45
CA TYR A 179 -9.89 9.65 -14.58
C TYR A 179 -9.81 9.23 -13.11
N ILE A 180 -8.82 9.76 -12.38
CA ILE A 180 -8.70 9.55 -10.93
C ILE A 180 -9.57 10.58 -10.20
N GLN A 181 -10.45 10.08 -9.33
CA GLN A 181 -11.22 10.93 -8.43
C GLN A 181 -10.33 11.45 -7.29
N GLY A 182 -10.33 12.76 -7.10
CA GLY A 182 -9.61 13.40 -6.01
C GLY A 182 -9.20 14.82 -6.36
N GLU A 183 -8.68 15.53 -5.37
CA GLU A 183 -7.97 16.78 -5.58
C GLU A 183 -6.48 16.56 -5.33
N THR A 184 -5.64 17.43 -5.90
CA THR A 184 -4.20 17.41 -5.64
C THR A 184 -3.93 17.73 -4.16
N LEU A 185 -2.80 17.27 -3.63
CA LEU A 185 -2.39 17.59 -2.27
C LEU A 185 -2.30 19.11 -2.07
N ASP A 186 -1.79 19.85 -3.07
CA ASP A 186 -1.73 21.31 -3.01
C ASP A 186 -3.11 21.96 -2.84
N ASN A 187 -4.10 21.50 -3.61
CA ASN A 187 -5.47 21.99 -3.51
C ASN A 187 -6.08 21.67 -2.14
N TYR A 188 -5.85 20.46 -1.63
CA TYR A 188 -6.30 20.05 -0.30
C TYR A 188 -5.68 20.92 0.80
N LEU A 189 -4.37 21.16 0.77
CA LEU A 189 -3.67 22.03 1.72
C LEU A 189 -4.18 23.48 1.63
N ASN A 190 -4.37 23.99 0.40
CA ASN A 190 -4.89 25.34 0.19
C ASN A 190 -6.30 25.52 0.76
N ARG A 191 -7.20 24.57 0.51
CA ARG A 191 -8.57 24.57 1.05
C ARG A 191 -8.59 24.58 2.59
N ASN A 192 -7.60 23.95 3.20
CA ASN A 192 -7.48 23.85 4.66
C ASN A 192 -6.49 24.83 5.28
N LYS A 193 -6.04 25.86 4.55
CA LYS A 193 -5.02 26.81 5.01
C LYS A 193 -5.37 27.49 6.35
N LYS A 194 -6.65 27.78 6.57
CA LYS A 194 -7.13 28.35 7.85
C LYS A 194 -6.91 27.38 9.01
N ASP A 195 -7.26 26.12 8.82
CA ASP A 195 -7.13 25.05 9.81
C ASP A 195 -5.66 24.69 10.07
N ILE A 196 -4.80 24.77 9.06
CA ILE A 196 -3.34 24.58 9.20
C ILE A 196 -2.73 25.64 10.13
N ASN A 197 -3.19 26.89 10.02
CA ASN A 197 -2.68 28.00 10.83
C ASN A 197 -3.31 28.08 12.24
N ASP A 198 -4.28 27.21 12.56
CA ASP A 198 -4.92 27.15 13.86
C ASP A 198 -4.08 26.33 14.84
N ARG A 199 -3.51 27.01 15.85
CA ARG A 199 -2.65 26.39 16.87
C ARG A 199 -3.36 25.27 17.64
N SER A 200 -4.68 25.33 17.81
CA SER A 200 -5.43 24.27 18.50
C SER A 200 -5.48 22.95 17.71
N LYS A 201 -5.20 23.01 16.40
CA LYS A 201 -5.20 21.86 15.48
C LYS A 201 -3.80 21.44 15.05
N MET A 202 -2.76 22.02 15.64
CA MET A 202 -1.37 21.81 15.24
C MET A 202 -1.01 20.31 15.19
N ASP A 203 -1.27 19.56 16.27
CA ASP A 203 -0.93 18.13 16.35
C ASP A 203 -1.62 17.28 15.28
N ARG A 204 -2.87 17.63 14.94
CA ARG A 204 -3.63 16.98 13.88
C ARG A 204 -2.97 17.23 12.53
N TRP A 205 -2.55 18.45 12.26
CA TRP A 205 -1.93 18.83 10.99
C TRP A 205 -0.51 18.32 10.86
N GLN A 206 0.28 18.27 11.93
CA GLN A 206 1.63 17.69 11.84
C GLN A 206 1.59 16.19 11.54
N MET A 207 0.61 15.45 12.08
CA MET A 207 0.47 14.04 11.72
C MET A 207 -0.09 13.80 10.32
N ARG A 208 -1.01 14.66 9.86
CA ARG A 208 -1.43 14.64 8.45
C ARG A 208 -0.26 14.96 7.53
N TRP A 209 0.55 15.93 7.91
CA TRP A 209 1.71 16.34 7.14
C TRP A 209 2.77 15.25 7.09
N LEU A 210 3.07 14.58 8.20
CA LEU A 210 3.91 13.38 8.22
C LEU A 210 3.41 12.31 7.23
N HIS A 211 2.09 12.07 7.17
CA HIS A 211 1.50 11.10 6.24
C HIS A 211 1.69 11.55 4.78
N PHE A 212 1.48 12.83 4.50
CA PHE A 212 1.63 13.38 3.16
C PHE A 212 3.11 13.43 2.71
N ILE A 213 4.03 13.76 3.61
CA ILE A 213 5.49 13.68 3.36
C ILE A 213 5.84 12.25 2.95
N TRP A 214 5.53 11.28 3.82
CA TRP A 214 5.90 9.88 3.61
C TRP A 214 5.31 9.32 2.31
N SER A 215 4.01 9.53 2.10
CA SER A 215 3.30 9.06 0.90
C SER A 215 3.82 9.68 -0.39
N GLY A 216 4.13 10.98 -0.37
CA GLY A 216 4.65 11.69 -1.53
C GLY A 216 6.06 11.24 -1.89
N ILE A 217 6.92 11.08 -0.89
CA ILE A 217 8.27 10.54 -1.09
C ILE A 217 8.20 9.11 -1.64
N GLU A 218 7.35 8.24 -1.10
CA GLU A 218 7.14 6.89 -1.62
C GLU A 218 6.75 6.92 -3.11
N ALA A 219 5.87 7.83 -3.53
CA ALA A 219 5.48 7.96 -4.93
C ALA A 219 6.63 8.42 -5.84
N TYR A 220 7.40 9.43 -5.42
CA TYR A 220 8.55 9.91 -6.19
C TYR A 220 9.70 8.90 -6.24
N GLN A 221 10.00 8.24 -5.13
CA GLN A 221 10.96 7.14 -5.09
C GLN A 221 10.46 5.96 -5.93
N GLY A 222 9.15 5.69 -5.94
CA GLY A 222 8.52 4.68 -6.77
C GLY A 222 8.77 4.93 -8.26
N PHE A 223 8.54 6.17 -8.69
CA PHE A 223 8.82 6.58 -10.06
C PHE A 223 10.30 6.40 -10.41
N TRP A 224 11.19 6.91 -9.56
CA TRP A 224 12.64 6.84 -9.78
C TRP A 224 13.17 5.40 -9.82
N ASN A 225 12.68 4.53 -8.92
CA ASN A 225 13.01 3.10 -8.92
C ASN A 225 12.55 2.43 -10.23
N ARG A 226 11.32 2.70 -10.69
CA ARG A 226 10.80 2.13 -11.95
C ARG A 226 11.52 2.65 -13.19
N THR A 227 12.19 3.80 -13.13
CA THR A 227 13.08 4.25 -14.21
C THR A 227 14.50 3.68 -14.12
N ASN A 228 14.74 2.72 -13.22
CA ASN A 228 16.07 2.19 -12.88
C ASN A 228 17.03 3.30 -12.45
N PHE A 229 16.53 4.23 -11.64
CA PHE A 229 17.27 5.36 -11.09
C PHE A 229 17.78 6.35 -12.15
N LYS A 230 17.15 6.43 -13.33
CA LYS A 230 17.62 7.31 -14.42
C LYS A 230 16.89 8.63 -14.49
N LEU A 231 15.58 8.63 -14.23
CA LEU A 231 14.71 9.79 -14.39
C LEU A 231 14.01 10.10 -13.07
N SER A 232 13.97 11.37 -12.70
CA SER A 232 13.20 11.89 -11.57
C SER A 232 12.24 12.98 -12.03
N ILE A 233 11.13 13.17 -11.31
CA ILE A 233 10.19 14.26 -11.56
C ILE A 233 10.71 15.49 -10.83
N GLN A 234 11.08 16.53 -11.59
CA GLN A 234 11.78 17.68 -11.05
C GLN A 234 11.09 19.01 -11.41
N PRO A 235 10.76 19.87 -10.44
CA PRO A 235 10.84 19.63 -8.99
C PRO A 235 9.71 18.70 -8.48
N PRO A 236 9.95 17.90 -7.43
CA PRO A 236 8.88 17.18 -6.73
C PRO A 236 7.99 18.18 -5.98
N LYS A 237 6.66 18.08 -6.14
CA LYS A 237 5.70 19.07 -5.62
C LYS A 237 4.33 18.48 -5.26
N PRO A 238 3.64 19.00 -4.23
CA PRO A 238 2.29 18.59 -3.87
C PRO A 238 1.25 18.70 -4.99
N GLU A 239 1.46 19.60 -5.95
CA GLU A 239 0.54 19.80 -7.09
C GLU A 239 0.49 18.61 -8.06
N ASN A 240 1.49 17.73 -8.00
CA ASN A 240 1.58 16.54 -8.86
C ASN A 240 1.13 15.26 -8.15
N LEU A 241 0.59 15.36 -6.94
CA LEU A 241 0.22 14.20 -6.12
C LEU A 241 -1.25 14.23 -5.75
N ILE A 242 -1.91 13.08 -5.87
CA ILE A 242 -3.17 12.79 -5.18
C ILE A 242 -2.85 11.79 -4.09
N ILE A 243 -3.10 12.17 -2.84
CA ILE A 243 -2.83 11.33 -1.66
C ILE A 243 -4.14 11.08 -0.91
N PRO A 244 -4.48 9.82 -0.57
CA PRO A 244 -5.59 9.53 0.32
C PRO A 244 -5.50 10.32 1.63
N GLN A 245 -6.61 10.87 2.11
CA GLN A 245 -6.62 11.70 3.32
C GLN A 245 -6.37 10.91 4.61
N HIS A 246 -6.66 9.61 4.59
CA HIS A 246 -6.47 8.72 5.73
C HIS A 246 -5.19 7.92 5.56
N ASP A 247 -4.40 7.85 6.61
CA ASP A 247 -3.06 7.28 6.63
C ASP A 247 -3.00 5.75 6.52
N TYR A 248 -4.11 5.06 6.82
CA TYR A 248 -4.28 3.62 6.58
C TYR A 248 -4.74 3.28 5.15
N LYS A 249 -5.08 4.29 4.32
CA LYS A 249 -5.47 4.07 2.92
C LYS A 249 -4.24 4.13 2.03
N THR A 250 -4.11 3.13 1.15
CA THR A 250 -3.16 3.16 0.03
C THR A 250 -3.79 3.87 -1.17
N GLY A 251 -3.00 4.16 -2.20
CA GLY A 251 -3.51 4.75 -3.44
C GLY A 251 -2.95 6.13 -3.77
N THR A 252 -1.73 6.46 -3.33
CA THR A 252 -1.04 7.67 -3.79
C THR A 252 -0.76 7.59 -5.29
N ARG A 253 -0.97 8.69 -6.02
CA ARG A 253 -0.83 8.75 -7.48
C ARG A 253 -0.13 10.04 -7.90
N LEU A 254 0.70 9.92 -8.93
CA LEU A 254 1.32 11.02 -9.67
C LEU A 254 0.43 11.38 -10.85
N ILE A 255 0.09 12.66 -10.98
CA ILE A 255 -0.84 13.17 -12.00
C ILE A 255 -0.14 13.37 -13.36
N SER A 256 1.18 13.61 -13.33
CA SER A 256 1.97 13.82 -14.53
C SER A 256 3.41 13.37 -14.33
N ILE A 257 3.96 12.72 -15.36
CA ILE A 257 5.39 12.34 -15.43
C ILE A 257 6.14 13.13 -16.52
N SER A 258 5.48 14.12 -17.11
CA SER A 258 6.04 14.88 -18.24
C SER A 258 7.15 15.84 -17.81
N GLY A 259 7.18 16.24 -16.53
CA GLY A 259 8.26 17.02 -15.93
C GLY A 259 9.51 16.20 -15.57
N ARG A 260 9.61 14.93 -16.03
CA ARG A 260 10.76 14.08 -15.71
C ARG A 260 12.04 14.57 -16.38
N LYS A 261 13.16 14.45 -15.67
CA LYS A 261 14.50 14.81 -16.14
C LYS A 261 15.51 13.73 -15.73
N PRO A 262 16.62 13.57 -16.48
CA PRO A 262 17.73 12.75 -16.05
C PRO A 262 18.29 13.23 -14.71
N ILE A 263 18.57 12.30 -13.80
CA ILE A 263 19.25 12.64 -12.55
C ILE A 263 20.75 12.80 -12.78
N GLN A 264 21.37 13.75 -12.09
CA GLN A 264 22.82 13.97 -12.13
C GLN A 264 23.55 13.21 -11.02
N SER A 265 22.95 13.15 -9.83
CA SER A 265 23.51 12.47 -8.65
C SER A 265 22.39 11.96 -7.75
N ILE A 266 22.70 11.01 -6.86
CA ILE A 266 21.74 10.51 -5.87
C ILE A 266 21.49 11.57 -4.81
N SER A 267 22.54 12.26 -4.38
CA SER A 267 22.47 13.36 -3.40
C SER A 267 21.56 14.49 -3.85
N ASP A 268 21.63 14.94 -5.11
CA ASP A 268 20.72 15.97 -5.62
C ASP A 268 19.25 15.52 -5.61
N HIS A 269 18.98 14.27 -6.00
CA HIS A 269 17.62 13.72 -5.97
C HIS A 269 17.04 13.70 -4.54
N PHE A 270 17.85 13.28 -3.55
CA PHE A 270 17.44 13.30 -2.14
C PHE A 270 17.24 14.72 -1.60
N LEU A 271 18.12 15.65 -1.99
CA LEU A 271 18.01 17.04 -1.60
C LEU A 271 16.74 17.68 -2.16
N GLU A 272 16.39 17.45 -3.43
CA GLU A 272 15.16 17.99 -4.02
C GLU A 272 13.90 17.46 -3.32
N LEU A 273 13.88 16.20 -2.89
CA LEU A 273 12.77 15.67 -2.07
C LEU A 273 12.63 16.41 -0.73
N TYR A 274 13.74 16.78 -0.11
CA TYR A 274 13.69 17.54 1.13
C TYR A 274 13.36 19.02 0.89
N THR A 275 14.12 19.70 0.03
CA THR A 275 14.01 21.15 -0.17
C THR A 275 12.74 21.52 -0.92
N ASP A 276 12.45 20.87 -2.04
CA ASP A 276 11.40 21.31 -2.96
C ASP A 276 10.04 20.74 -2.60
N TYR A 277 10.01 19.53 -2.04
CA TYR A 277 8.75 18.91 -1.61
C TYR A 277 8.40 19.23 -0.15
N ILE A 278 9.32 19.09 0.81
CA ILE A 278 9.01 19.35 2.22
C ILE A 278 9.11 20.85 2.55
N ILE A 279 10.30 21.42 2.43
CA ILE A 279 10.57 22.78 2.92
C ILE A 279 9.79 23.85 2.16
N GLN A 280 9.74 23.81 0.83
CA GLN A 280 8.94 24.78 0.06
C GLN A 280 7.43 24.67 0.36
N THR A 281 6.93 23.47 0.67
CA THR A 281 5.53 23.30 1.08
C THR A 281 5.27 23.94 2.44
N GLU A 282 6.16 23.74 3.42
CA GLU A 282 6.06 24.39 4.73
C GLU A 282 6.16 25.92 4.65
N GLN A 283 7.02 26.44 3.78
CA GLN A 283 7.09 27.88 3.50
C GLN A 283 5.77 28.42 2.91
N LYS A 284 5.12 27.65 2.03
CA LYS A 284 3.81 28.01 1.46
C LYS A 284 2.67 27.91 2.48
N TYR A 285 2.79 27.02 3.47
CA TYR A 285 1.80 26.75 4.51
C TYR A 285 2.43 26.79 5.92
N PRO A 286 2.65 27.99 6.50
CA PRO A 286 3.48 28.19 7.71
C PRO A 286 3.05 27.46 8.99
N GLY A 287 1.83 26.92 9.05
CA GLY A 287 1.37 26.08 10.17
C GLY A 287 1.85 24.62 10.09
N LEU A 288 2.44 24.20 8.96
CA LEU A 288 3.03 22.88 8.79
C LEU A 288 4.49 22.86 9.24
N SER A 289 4.88 21.78 9.91
CA SER A 289 6.24 21.50 10.32
C SER A 289 6.44 19.98 10.37
N HIS A 290 7.43 19.50 9.65
CA HIS A 290 7.76 18.09 9.59
C HIS A 290 8.14 17.58 10.98
N MET A 291 7.47 16.51 11.43
CA MET A 291 7.75 15.87 12.71
C MET A 291 9.00 14.99 12.70
N SER A 292 9.45 14.64 11.50
CA SER A 292 10.63 13.82 11.25
C SER A 292 11.27 14.29 9.96
N ASP A 293 12.58 14.23 9.91
CA ASP A 293 13.39 14.86 8.88
C ASP A 293 13.91 13.74 7.95
N TRP A 294 15.21 13.53 7.75
CA TRP A 294 15.75 12.55 6.79
C TRP A 294 15.33 11.10 7.00
N GLU A 295 15.01 10.67 8.22
CA GLU A 295 14.64 9.29 8.56
C GLU A 295 13.39 8.83 7.78
N VAL A 296 12.43 9.73 7.53
CA VAL A 296 11.25 9.41 6.73
C VAL A 296 11.62 9.21 5.27
N ILE A 297 12.54 10.02 4.73
CA ILE A 297 13.02 9.87 3.35
C ILE A 297 13.75 8.53 3.21
N PHE A 298 14.64 8.18 4.14
CA PHE A 298 15.36 6.91 4.13
C PHE A 298 14.43 5.71 4.26
N THR A 299 13.46 5.78 5.18
CA THR A 299 12.50 4.70 5.39
C THR A 299 11.60 4.51 4.18
N ALA A 300 11.04 5.59 3.62
CA ALA A 300 10.26 5.54 2.38
C ALA A 300 11.09 4.95 1.22
N THR A 301 12.38 5.28 1.15
CA THR A 301 13.30 4.69 0.16
C THR A 301 13.44 3.19 0.35
N ILE A 302 13.71 2.72 1.57
CA ILE A 302 13.80 1.29 1.88
C ILE A 302 12.48 0.58 1.58
N GLN A 303 11.34 1.21 1.87
CA GLN A 303 10.02 0.62 1.62
C GLN A 303 9.76 0.39 0.13
N VAL A 304 10.08 1.39 -0.71
CA VAL A 304 9.90 1.29 -2.16
C VAL A 304 10.89 0.32 -2.79
N LEU A 305 12.16 0.35 -2.38
CA LEU A 305 13.21 -0.46 -3.01
C LEU A 305 13.31 -1.88 -2.43
N LYS A 306 12.67 -2.13 -1.28
CA LYS A 306 12.93 -3.25 -0.37
C LYS A 306 14.30 -3.16 0.30
N VAL A 307 14.44 -3.83 1.45
CA VAL A 307 15.59 -3.72 2.38
C VAL A 307 16.94 -3.78 1.66
N LYS A 308 17.20 -4.86 0.92
CA LYS A 308 18.50 -5.07 0.27
C LYS A 308 18.90 -3.94 -0.68
N LYS A 309 18.02 -3.57 -1.62
CA LYS A 309 18.32 -2.50 -2.60
C LYS A 309 18.33 -1.12 -1.95
N GLY A 310 17.48 -0.91 -0.93
CA GLY A 310 17.50 0.31 -0.13
C GLY A 310 18.85 0.53 0.56
N TYR A 311 19.40 -0.51 1.19
CA TYR A 311 20.75 -0.47 1.78
C TYR A 311 21.83 -0.19 0.74
N GLU A 312 21.80 -0.89 -0.39
CA GLU A 312 22.75 -0.64 -1.48
C GLU A 312 22.70 0.82 -1.97
N LEU A 313 21.50 1.40 -2.03
CA LEU A 313 21.32 2.79 -2.45
C LEU A 313 21.78 3.79 -1.39
N LEU A 314 21.41 3.60 -0.13
CA LEU A 314 21.83 4.49 0.96
C LEU A 314 23.34 4.47 1.17
N ASN A 315 24.00 3.32 0.97
CA ASN A 315 25.47 3.24 0.95
C ASN A 315 26.10 3.99 -0.22
N LYS A 316 25.46 4.01 -1.40
CA LYS A 316 25.91 4.85 -2.52
C LYS A 316 25.75 6.34 -2.21
N LEU A 317 24.61 6.74 -1.63
CA LEU A 317 24.41 8.10 -1.14
C LEU A 317 25.49 8.48 -0.13
N ARG A 318 25.76 7.63 0.87
CA ARG A 318 26.85 7.80 1.84
C ARG A 318 28.22 8.02 1.18
N SER A 319 28.49 7.27 0.11
CA SER A 319 29.74 7.39 -0.66
C SER A 319 29.82 8.74 -1.40
N GLU A 320 28.73 9.23 -2.00
CA GLU A 320 28.69 10.56 -2.64
C GLU A 320 28.95 11.70 -1.63
N LEU A 321 28.43 11.58 -0.40
CA LEU A 321 28.65 12.55 0.67
C LEU A 321 30.12 12.63 1.13
N SER A 322 30.98 11.69 0.75
CA SER A 322 32.42 11.76 1.02
C SER A 322 33.12 12.84 0.19
N VAL A 323 32.50 13.29 -0.91
CA VAL A 323 33.04 14.34 -1.78
C VAL A 323 32.78 15.71 -1.15
N ARG A 324 33.85 16.49 -0.90
CA ARG A 324 33.79 17.76 -0.13
C ARG A 324 32.74 18.76 -0.62
N THR A 325 32.56 18.91 -1.94
CA THR A 325 31.59 19.85 -2.51
C THR A 325 30.15 19.42 -2.24
N VAL A 326 29.85 18.12 -2.40
CA VAL A 326 28.54 17.52 -2.11
C VAL A 326 28.25 17.56 -0.61
N LYS A 327 29.27 17.23 0.20
CA LYS A 327 29.21 17.26 1.66
C LYS A 327 28.71 18.59 2.19
N ASN A 328 29.36 19.70 1.81
CA ASN A 328 29.00 21.03 2.29
C ASN A 328 27.55 21.41 1.95
N LYS A 329 27.06 21.01 0.77
CA LYS A 329 25.67 21.24 0.34
C LYS A 329 24.68 20.42 1.17
N CYS A 330 24.98 19.15 1.42
CA CYS A 330 24.11 18.24 2.16
C CYS A 330 24.05 18.59 3.66
N GLU A 331 25.18 18.93 4.27
CA GLU A 331 25.26 19.27 5.69
C GLU A 331 24.41 20.49 6.07
N GLN A 332 24.27 21.47 5.16
CA GLN A 332 23.38 22.62 5.36
C GLN A 332 21.90 22.24 5.53
N THR A 333 21.52 21.06 5.04
CA THR A 333 20.15 20.52 5.15
C THR A 333 20.01 19.44 6.23
N GLY A 334 21.07 19.16 6.99
CA GLY A 334 21.07 18.10 8.00
C GLY A 334 21.31 16.68 7.46
N LEU A 335 21.57 16.53 6.16
CA LEU A 335 21.93 15.25 5.53
C LEU A 335 23.42 14.98 5.71
N THR A 336 23.75 14.06 6.61
CA THR A 336 25.14 13.72 6.97
C THR A 336 25.41 12.22 6.86
N ILE A 337 26.69 11.85 6.75
CA ILE A 337 27.12 10.44 6.77
C ILE A 337 26.71 9.79 8.09
N GLN A 338 26.96 10.46 9.22
CA GLN A 338 26.60 9.95 10.54
C GLN A 338 25.12 9.62 10.63
N ARG A 339 24.24 10.48 10.10
CA ARG A 339 22.80 10.27 10.13
C ARG A 339 22.35 9.06 9.31
N ILE A 340 23.02 8.80 8.17
CA ILE A 340 22.78 7.59 7.38
C ILE A 340 23.26 6.35 8.16
N ASP A 341 24.43 6.42 8.80
CA ASP A 341 24.98 5.32 9.59
C ASP A 341 24.10 5.00 10.80
N ASP A 342 23.68 6.01 11.57
CA ASP A 342 22.76 5.85 12.71
C ASP A 342 21.43 5.20 12.27
N PHE A 343 20.88 5.65 11.14
CA PHE A 343 19.65 5.08 10.59
C PHE A 343 19.83 3.61 10.18
N LEU A 344 20.92 3.26 9.49
CA LEU A 344 21.17 1.88 9.08
C LEU A 344 21.43 0.96 10.28
N ASP A 345 22.15 1.45 11.30
CA ASP A 345 22.37 0.75 12.56
C ASP A 345 21.06 0.49 13.31
N ASP A 346 20.14 1.46 13.33
CA ASP A 346 18.82 1.32 13.93
C ASP A 346 17.96 0.30 13.19
N VAL A 347 18.00 0.32 11.84
CA VAL A 347 17.33 -0.70 11.04
C VAL A 347 17.95 -2.06 11.35
N ASP A 348 19.26 -2.21 11.39
CA ASP A 348 19.95 -3.48 11.75
C ASP A 348 19.56 -4.02 13.14
N LYS A 349 19.38 -3.14 14.12
CA LYS A 349 18.98 -3.53 15.47
C LYS A 349 17.49 -3.86 15.57
N PHE A 350 16.63 -3.06 14.97
CA PHE A 350 15.19 -3.10 15.26
C PHE A 350 14.31 -3.36 14.05
N GLY A 351 14.89 -3.60 12.89
CA GLY A 351 14.17 -3.72 11.63
C GLY A 351 13.57 -2.41 11.14
N VAL A 352 12.94 -2.47 9.97
CA VAL A 352 12.41 -1.30 9.28
C VAL A 352 11.16 -0.82 9.98
N LEU A 353 11.17 0.45 10.39
CA LEU A 353 10.01 1.08 11.01
C LEU A 353 9.03 1.58 9.92
N THR A 354 8.26 0.65 9.34
CA THR A 354 7.39 0.96 8.21
C THR A 354 6.30 1.98 8.55
N LYS A 355 5.89 2.76 7.56
CA LYS A 355 4.81 3.75 7.69
C LYS A 355 3.56 3.20 8.40
N PRO A 356 3.00 2.02 8.02
CA PRO A 356 1.80 1.52 8.67
C PRO A 356 2.01 1.23 10.16
N VAL A 357 3.18 0.72 10.56
CA VAL A 357 3.52 0.49 11.98
C VAL A 357 3.60 1.80 12.75
N VAL A 358 4.26 2.83 12.18
CA VAL A 358 4.35 4.15 12.82
C VAL A 358 2.97 4.74 13.05
N PHE A 359 2.15 4.82 12.01
CA PHE A 359 0.83 5.44 12.12
C PHE A 359 -0.14 4.66 12.99
N ALA A 360 -0.11 3.32 12.93
CA ALA A 360 -0.88 2.48 13.84
C ALA A 360 -0.48 2.74 15.30
N SER A 361 0.83 2.78 15.58
CA SER A 361 1.33 3.02 16.94
C SER A 361 0.98 4.43 17.44
N LEU A 362 1.17 5.48 16.63
CA LEU A 362 0.80 6.85 16.98
C LEU A 362 -0.72 6.99 17.24
N ARG A 363 -1.55 6.26 16.50
CA ARG A 363 -3.00 6.25 16.71
C ARG A 363 -3.37 5.51 17.99
N TYR A 364 -2.69 4.42 18.32
CA TYR A 364 -2.84 3.71 19.58
C TYR A 364 -2.49 4.61 20.77
N GLU A 365 -1.35 5.31 20.72
CA GLU A 365 -0.92 6.25 21.77
C GLU A 365 -1.93 7.37 21.99
N ARG A 366 -2.42 8.01 20.91
CA ARG A 366 -3.46 9.04 21.00
C ARG A 366 -4.76 8.51 21.62
N TRP A 367 -5.11 7.26 21.32
CA TRP A 367 -6.28 6.64 21.94
C TRP A 367 -6.05 6.41 23.43
N LEU A 368 -4.85 5.99 23.85
CA LEU A 368 -4.50 5.86 25.26
C LEU A 368 -4.55 7.20 26.01
N ASP A 369 -4.04 8.27 25.41
CA ASP A 369 -4.07 9.61 26.01
C ASP A 369 -5.50 10.07 26.33
N LEU A 370 -6.46 9.70 25.48
CA LEU A 370 -7.88 9.99 25.65
C LEU A 370 -8.61 9.00 26.58
N ASN A 371 -8.04 7.81 26.80
CA ASN A 371 -8.66 6.70 27.54
C ASN A 371 -7.68 6.14 28.61
N GLN A 372 -7.23 7.01 29.53
CA GLN A 372 -6.19 6.67 30.51
C GLN A 372 -6.58 5.48 31.42
N GLU A 373 -7.88 5.33 31.72
CA GLU A 373 -8.42 4.24 32.55
C GLU A 373 -8.84 3.00 31.74
N ALA A 374 -8.41 2.90 30.47
CA ALA A 374 -8.76 1.77 29.61
C ALA A 374 -8.31 0.43 30.20
N THR A 375 -9.25 -0.52 30.27
CA THR A 375 -8.95 -1.91 30.66
C THR A 375 -8.03 -2.60 29.64
N LEU A 376 -7.35 -3.67 30.05
CA LEU A 376 -6.50 -4.47 29.15
C LEU A 376 -7.28 -5.01 27.94
N LYS A 377 -8.55 -5.38 28.13
CA LYS A 377 -9.43 -5.83 27.04
C LYS A 377 -9.69 -4.72 26.04
N ALA A 378 -9.98 -3.50 26.50
CA ALA A 378 -10.18 -2.35 25.63
C ALA A 378 -8.90 -2.01 24.84
N LYS A 379 -7.74 -2.03 25.51
CA LYS A 379 -6.43 -1.86 24.88
C LYS A 379 -6.16 -2.93 23.80
N ALA A 380 -6.46 -4.20 24.08
CA ALA A 380 -6.33 -5.28 23.11
C ALA A 380 -7.29 -5.13 21.91
N SER A 381 -8.50 -4.64 22.14
CA SER A 381 -9.49 -4.42 21.06
C SER A 381 -8.98 -3.39 20.06
N ILE A 382 -8.56 -2.22 20.53
CA ILE A 382 -8.03 -1.18 19.64
C ILE A 382 -6.72 -1.63 18.98
N LEU A 383 -5.86 -2.37 19.69
CA LEU A 383 -4.64 -2.93 19.12
C LEU A 383 -4.95 -3.86 17.92
N LYS A 384 -5.94 -4.75 18.05
CA LYS A 384 -6.39 -5.67 16.99
C LYS A 384 -7.02 -4.93 15.82
N GLU A 385 -7.84 -3.91 16.09
CA GLU A 385 -8.45 -3.05 15.07
C GLU A 385 -7.38 -2.36 14.23
N LEU A 386 -6.41 -1.71 14.88
CA LEU A 386 -5.30 -1.03 14.19
C LEU A 386 -4.43 -2.01 13.41
N TYR A 387 -4.12 -3.18 13.98
CA TYR A 387 -3.37 -4.21 13.26
C TYR A 387 -4.06 -4.62 11.94
N LYS A 388 -5.39 -4.70 11.95
CA LYS A 388 -6.22 -5.02 10.77
C LYS A 388 -6.34 -3.86 9.80
N ASP A 389 -6.66 -2.66 10.29
CA ASP A 389 -6.91 -1.47 9.46
C ASP A 389 -5.68 -1.06 8.66
N TYR A 390 -4.50 -1.18 9.27
CA TYR A 390 -3.21 -0.93 8.62
C TYR A 390 -2.66 -2.14 7.88
N LYS A 391 -3.39 -3.26 7.87
CA LYS A 391 -3.03 -4.50 7.18
C LYS A 391 -1.60 -4.97 7.50
N LEU A 392 -1.23 -4.94 8.78
CA LEU A 392 0.14 -5.22 9.20
C LEU A 392 0.59 -6.66 8.88
N ASN A 393 -0.36 -7.60 8.72
CA ASN A 393 -0.06 -8.95 8.24
C ASN A 393 0.53 -8.97 6.82
N ASP A 394 0.06 -8.07 5.93
CA ASP A 394 0.50 -8.04 4.53
C ASP A 394 1.98 -7.64 4.40
N LEU A 395 2.56 -7.08 5.47
CA LEU A 395 3.96 -6.66 5.53
C LEU A 395 4.91 -7.77 5.96
N LEU A 396 4.43 -8.88 6.55
CA LEU A 396 5.31 -9.87 7.20
C LEU A 396 6.24 -10.61 6.25
N ASP A 397 5.87 -10.70 4.97
CA ASP A 397 6.71 -11.33 3.95
C ASP A 397 7.94 -10.47 3.60
N ASP A 398 7.79 -9.14 3.60
CA ASP A 398 8.86 -8.19 3.28
C ASP A 398 9.58 -7.64 4.53
N TYR A 399 8.86 -7.58 5.66
CA TYR A 399 9.26 -7.00 6.95
C TYR A 399 8.76 -7.93 8.09
N PRO A 400 9.41 -9.09 8.29
CA PRO A 400 8.95 -10.09 9.25
C PRO A 400 8.87 -9.57 10.70
N GLU A 401 9.68 -8.56 11.04
CA GLU A 401 9.68 -7.88 12.34
C GLU A 401 8.39 -7.09 12.66
N THR A 402 7.51 -6.85 11.67
CA THR A 402 6.37 -5.92 11.76
C THR A 402 5.52 -6.16 13.00
N ARG A 403 5.19 -7.42 13.30
CA ARG A 403 4.35 -7.76 14.45
C ARG A 403 5.03 -7.41 15.77
N VAL A 404 6.27 -7.87 15.96
CA VAL A 404 7.03 -7.61 17.19
C VAL A 404 7.21 -6.11 17.37
N ARG A 405 7.56 -5.39 16.30
CA ARG A 405 7.75 -3.94 16.32
C ARG A 405 6.49 -3.17 16.72
N PHE A 406 5.35 -3.53 16.16
CA PHE A 406 4.09 -2.88 16.51
C PHE A 406 3.75 -3.07 18.00
N PHE A 407 3.92 -4.29 18.53
CA PHE A 407 3.68 -4.57 19.95
C PHE A 407 4.69 -3.86 20.86
N MET A 408 5.97 -3.81 20.49
CA MET A 408 7.02 -3.04 21.19
C MET A 408 6.69 -1.54 21.29
N MET A 409 6.11 -0.97 20.24
CA MET A 409 5.77 0.46 20.19
C MET A 409 4.42 0.81 20.83
N THR A 410 3.68 -0.18 21.31
CA THR A 410 2.33 0.00 21.86
C THR A 410 2.26 -0.58 23.26
N CYS A 411 1.83 -1.82 23.41
CA CYS A 411 1.56 -2.44 24.71
C CYS A 411 2.82 -2.82 25.52
N PHE A 412 3.99 -2.92 24.89
CA PHE A 412 5.28 -3.19 25.57
C PHE A 412 6.20 -1.97 25.63
N LYS A 413 5.71 -0.77 25.32
CA LYS A 413 6.53 0.46 25.29
C LYS A 413 7.21 0.75 26.62
N ASP A 414 6.52 0.43 27.73
CA ASP A 414 6.97 0.66 29.10
C ASP A 414 7.48 -0.62 29.79
N SER A 415 7.67 -1.71 29.04
CA SER A 415 8.17 -2.99 29.58
C SER A 415 9.65 -2.93 29.96
N ASP A 416 10.09 -3.90 30.76
CA ASP A 416 11.48 -3.98 31.20
C ASP A 416 12.46 -4.17 30.03
N LYS A 417 13.68 -3.63 30.19
CA LYS A 417 14.77 -3.72 29.23
C LYS A 417 15.13 -5.16 28.90
N LEU A 418 15.00 -6.10 29.85
CA LEU A 418 15.26 -7.52 29.59
C LEU A 418 14.32 -8.07 28.52
N LEU A 419 13.02 -7.81 28.64
CA LEU A 419 12.03 -8.23 27.64
C LEU A 419 12.26 -7.52 26.29
N PHE A 420 12.60 -6.22 26.33
CA PHE A 420 12.91 -5.46 25.13
C PHE A 420 14.12 -6.02 24.36
N ASN A 421 15.16 -6.46 25.08
CA ASN A 421 16.33 -7.10 24.48
C ASN A 421 15.98 -8.45 23.82
N GLU A 422 15.09 -9.24 24.43
CA GLU A 422 14.60 -10.48 23.81
C GLU A 422 13.84 -10.21 22.52
N PHE A 423 12.97 -9.19 22.49
CA PHE A 423 12.32 -8.77 21.24
C PHE A 423 13.30 -8.29 20.18
N GLN A 424 14.35 -7.58 20.57
CA GLN A 424 15.42 -7.18 19.65
C GLN A 424 16.12 -8.41 19.05
N ALA A 425 16.45 -9.41 19.87
CA ALA A 425 17.05 -10.66 19.40
C ALA A 425 16.10 -11.42 18.45
N MET A 426 14.80 -11.48 18.76
CA MET A 426 13.80 -12.07 17.87
C MET A 426 13.75 -11.38 16.51
N ILE A 427 13.79 -10.04 16.48
CA ILE A 427 13.79 -9.26 15.24
C ILE A 427 15.03 -9.60 14.39
N GLN A 428 16.21 -9.66 15.02
CA GLN A 428 17.44 -10.03 14.32
C GLN A 428 17.36 -11.43 13.72
N ASP A 429 16.84 -12.41 14.47
CA ASP A 429 16.65 -13.76 13.97
C ASP A 429 15.63 -13.84 12.84
N MET A 430 14.55 -13.05 12.88
CA MET A 430 13.59 -12.96 11.79
C MET A 430 14.23 -12.43 10.51
N ARG A 431 15.01 -11.36 10.62
CA ARG A 431 15.70 -10.76 9.46
C ARG A 431 16.75 -11.69 8.86
N ASN A 432 17.40 -12.49 9.70
CA ASN A 432 18.34 -13.52 9.27
C ASN A 432 17.66 -14.82 8.80
N SER A 433 16.32 -14.87 8.77
CA SER A 433 15.53 -16.06 8.43
C SER A 433 15.75 -17.26 9.36
N ASN A 434 16.27 -17.02 10.58
CA ASN A 434 16.42 -18.02 11.63
C ASN A 434 15.11 -18.22 12.42
N LEU A 435 14.21 -17.24 12.37
CA LEU A 435 12.91 -17.28 13.03
C LEU A 435 11.82 -16.88 12.03
N SER A 436 10.75 -17.68 11.96
CA SER A 436 9.60 -17.35 11.12
C SER A 436 8.68 -16.36 11.86
N PRO A 437 8.21 -15.27 11.21
CA PRO A 437 7.21 -14.38 11.81
C PRO A 437 5.85 -15.07 12.05
N TRP A 438 5.64 -16.25 11.46
CA TRP A 438 4.42 -17.06 11.58
C TRP A 438 4.49 -18.11 12.69
N ASN A 439 5.68 -18.40 13.22
CA ASN A 439 5.89 -19.38 14.28
C ASN A 439 6.80 -18.80 15.36
N LEU A 440 6.19 -18.19 16.38
CA LEU A 440 6.87 -17.50 17.48
C LEU A 440 6.76 -18.26 18.81
N GLN A 441 6.01 -19.37 18.83
CA GLN A 441 5.60 -20.10 20.02
C GLN A 441 6.82 -20.53 20.85
N ASP A 442 7.81 -21.16 20.23
CA ASP A 442 8.99 -21.68 20.94
C ASP A 442 9.79 -20.55 21.58
N ARG A 443 9.98 -19.43 20.86
CA ARG A 443 10.72 -18.28 21.39
C ARG A 443 9.99 -17.57 22.51
N ILE A 444 8.67 -17.41 22.42
CA ILE A 444 7.90 -16.85 23.53
C ILE A 444 7.91 -17.80 24.75
N THR A 445 7.91 -19.12 24.54
CA THR A 445 8.05 -20.10 25.63
C THR A 445 9.37 -19.91 26.37
N GLU A 446 10.46 -19.74 25.61
CA GLU A 446 11.79 -19.53 26.17
C GLU A 446 11.83 -18.25 27.02
N ILE A 447 11.26 -17.15 26.51
CA ILE A 447 11.18 -15.86 27.22
C ILE A 447 10.41 -16.02 28.53
N GLN A 448 9.23 -16.65 28.52
CA GLN A 448 8.42 -16.87 29.73
C GLN A 448 9.12 -17.77 30.77
N SER A 449 9.99 -18.68 30.32
CA SER A 449 10.74 -19.56 31.22
C SER A 449 11.94 -18.87 31.89
N ARG A 450 12.49 -17.82 31.25
CA ARG A 450 13.70 -17.12 31.67
C ARG A 450 13.44 -15.80 32.39
N LEU A 451 12.32 -15.13 32.07
CA LEU A 451 11.98 -13.82 32.59
C LEU A 451 10.73 -13.90 33.49
N GLU A 452 10.74 -13.11 34.56
CA GLU A 452 9.54 -12.87 35.38
C GLU A 452 8.72 -11.76 34.71
N LEU A 453 7.53 -12.12 34.22
CA LEU A 453 6.66 -11.22 33.47
C LEU A 453 5.49 -10.79 34.34
N ASN A 454 5.04 -9.55 34.18
CA ASN A 454 3.83 -9.09 34.85
C ASN A 454 2.55 -9.47 34.09
N GLU A 455 1.39 -9.36 34.75
CA GLU A 455 0.09 -9.73 34.16
C GLU A 455 -0.20 -9.03 32.82
N ASN A 456 0.22 -7.77 32.65
CA ASN A 456 0.02 -7.04 31.40
C ASN A 456 0.90 -7.64 30.28
N GLU A 457 2.16 -7.95 30.60
CA GLU A 457 3.11 -8.51 29.64
C GLU A 457 2.66 -9.87 29.16
N GLU A 458 2.26 -10.76 30.08
CA GLU A 458 1.72 -12.08 29.75
C GLU A 458 0.46 -11.96 28.86
N PHE A 459 -0.45 -11.05 29.23
CA PHE A 459 -1.69 -10.81 28.51
C PHE A 459 -1.48 -10.40 27.05
N PHE A 460 -0.50 -9.52 26.79
CA PHE A 460 -0.18 -9.06 25.43
C PHE A 460 0.73 -10.02 24.66
N LEU A 461 1.62 -10.76 25.33
CA LEU A 461 2.43 -11.80 24.68
C LEU A 461 1.55 -12.88 24.05
N ALA A 462 0.52 -13.30 24.77
CA ALA A 462 -0.48 -14.23 24.27
C ALA A 462 -1.16 -13.74 22.99
N ARG A 463 -1.52 -12.45 22.94
CA ARG A 463 -2.19 -11.81 21.79
C ARG A 463 -1.24 -11.56 20.63
N MET A 464 0.05 -11.39 20.89
CA MET A 464 1.08 -11.33 19.86
C MET A 464 1.28 -12.69 19.19
N LEU A 465 1.24 -13.78 19.95
CA LEU A 465 1.34 -15.15 19.43
C LEU A 465 0.10 -15.57 18.63
N PHE A 466 -1.08 -15.17 19.07
CA PHE A 466 -2.35 -15.61 18.49
C PHE A 466 -3.21 -14.41 18.05
N PRO A 467 -2.89 -13.79 16.89
CA PRO A 467 -3.56 -12.56 16.44
C PRO A 467 -5.08 -12.71 16.18
N HIS A 468 -5.55 -13.94 16.02
CA HIS A 468 -6.95 -14.24 15.74
C HIS A 468 -7.85 -14.20 16.98
N VAL A 469 -7.27 -14.30 18.18
CA VAL A 469 -8.04 -14.35 19.42
C VAL A 469 -8.76 -13.02 19.67
N ASP A 470 -10.00 -13.06 20.17
CA ASP A 470 -10.72 -11.84 20.49
C ASP A 470 -10.15 -11.16 21.74
N SER A 471 -10.36 -9.84 21.80
CA SER A 471 -10.01 -8.99 22.93
C SER A 471 -10.69 -9.43 24.23
N ALA A 472 -11.94 -9.89 24.14
CA ALA A 472 -12.75 -10.32 25.27
C ALA A 472 -12.41 -11.72 25.78
N ASP A 473 -11.80 -12.54 24.92
CA ASP A 473 -11.49 -13.94 25.19
C ASP A 473 -10.45 -14.06 26.29
N TYR A 474 -10.71 -14.98 27.21
CA TYR A 474 -9.70 -15.39 28.16
C TYR A 474 -8.68 -16.25 27.43
N VAL A 475 -7.43 -15.83 27.51
CA VAL A 475 -6.28 -16.51 26.94
C VAL A 475 -5.22 -16.58 28.01
N GLU A 476 -4.86 -17.80 28.36
CA GLU A 476 -3.68 -18.08 29.18
C GLU A 476 -2.72 -18.91 28.35
N LEU A 477 -1.46 -18.46 28.30
CA LEU A 477 -0.37 -19.21 27.71
C LEU A 477 0.10 -20.23 28.74
N VAL A 478 -0.12 -21.51 28.48
CA VAL A 478 0.30 -22.58 29.39
C VAL A 478 1.30 -23.49 28.69
N THR A 479 2.46 -23.67 29.30
CA THR A 479 3.46 -24.62 28.85
C THR A 479 3.02 -26.04 29.21
N THR A 480 2.89 -26.90 28.22
CA THR A 480 2.46 -28.29 28.42
C THR A 480 3.60 -29.23 28.06
N THR A 481 3.87 -30.22 28.90
CA THR A 481 4.84 -31.27 28.59
C THR A 481 4.13 -32.45 27.96
N HIS A 482 4.41 -32.72 26.69
CA HIS A 482 3.90 -33.92 26.03
C HIS A 482 5.07 -34.73 25.46
N GLY A 483 5.53 -35.72 26.24
CA GLY A 483 6.79 -36.43 25.96
C GLY A 483 8.00 -35.62 26.43
N GLU A 484 9.08 -35.59 25.63
CA GLU A 484 10.31 -34.83 25.92
C GLU A 484 10.24 -33.35 25.46
N GLU A 485 9.22 -32.95 24.71
CA GLU A 485 9.05 -31.56 24.23
C GLU A 485 8.00 -30.80 25.07
N ALA A 486 8.41 -29.64 25.59
CA ALA A 486 7.50 -28.66 26.17
C ALA A 486 6.97 -27.75 25.05
N ARG A 487 5.64 -27.64 24.89
CA ARG A 487 5.00 -26.76 23.91
C ARG A 487 4.07 -25.75 24.60
N LEU A 488 4.16 -24.49 24.17
CA LEU A 488 3.20 -23.46 24.57
C LEU A 488 1.86 -23.72 23.91
N ASN A 489 0.81 -23.81 24.73
CA ASN A 489 -0.53 -24.01 24.25
C ASN A 489 -1.48 -22.96 24.80
N LEU A 490 -2.46 -22.62 23.97
CA LEU A 490 -3.47 -21.64 24.29
C LEU A 490 -4.61 -22.29 25.09
N VAL A 491 -4.89 -21.78 26.28
CA VAL A 491 -6.13 -22.10 26.99
C VAL A 491 -7.17 -21.04 26.61
N TYR A 492 -8.20 -21.46 25.89
CA TYR A 492 -9.32 -20.62 25.49
C TYR A 492 -10.48 -20.80 26.47
N GLN A 493 -11.16 -19.73 26.89
CA GLN A 493 -12.43 -19.87 27.64
C GLN A 493 -13.60 -19.36 26.83
N THR A 494 -14.64 -20.20 26.69
CA THR A 494 -15.86 -19.88 25.95
C THR A 494 -17.11 -20.14 26.78
N GLU A 495 -18.16 -19.35 26.56
CA GLU A 495 -19.48 -19.58 27.14
C GLU A 495 -20.33 -20.39 26.16
N CYS A 496 -20.84 -21.54 26.60
CA CYS A 496 -21.70 -22.38 25.77
C CYS A 496 -23.17 -21.94 25.88
N LYS A 497 -24.05 -22.49 25.04
CA LYS A 497 -25.49 -22.15 25.03
C LYS A 497 -26.21 -22.39 26.36
N ASP A 498 -25.59 -23.14 27.27
CA ASP A 498 -26.05 -23.40 28.63
C ASP A 498 -25.67 -22.29 29.65
N GLY A 499 -25.04 -21.21 29.19
CA GLY A 499 -24.56 -20.11 30.02
C GLY A 499 -23.36 -20.46 30.90
N LYS A 500 -22.73 -21.62 30.68
CA LYS A 500 -21.57 -22.08 31.45
C LYS A 500 -20.28 -21.86 30.68
N LEU A 501 -19.23 -21.57 31.43
CA LEU A 501 -17.88 -21.37 30.91
C LEU A 501 -17.15 -22.71 30.79
N TYR A 502 -16.55 -22.92 29.63
CA TYR A 502 -15.71 -24.06 29.31
C TYR A 502 -14.32 -23.59 28.89
N ARG A 503 -13.30 -24.30 29.35
CA ARG A 503 -11.89 -24.10 28.98
C ARG A 503 -11.49 -25.12 27.93
N ILE A 504 -11.04 -24.65 26.78
CA ILE A 504 -10.58 -25.48 25.66
C ILE A 504 -9.06 -25.38 25.58
N ARG A 505 -8.38 -26.53 25.68
CA ARG A 505 -6.92 -26.61 25.66
C ARG A 505 -6.45 -28.03 25.30
N PRO A 506 -5.23 -28.21 24.78
CA PRO A 506 -4.65 -29.54 24.65
C PRO A 506 -4.43 -30.22 26.02
N PRO A 507 -4.26 -31.55 26.02
CA PRO A 507 -3.98 -32.31 27.23
C PRO A 507 -2.62 -31.91 27.81
N PHE A 508 -2.57 -31.76 29.13
CA PHE A 508 -1.35 -31.52 29.91
C PHE A 508 -0.72 -32.83 30.40
N LEU A 509 -1.55 -33.86 30.59
CA LEU A 509 -1.12 -35.15 31.14
C LEU A 509 -1.64 -36.29 30.26
N PRO A 510 -0.89 -37.40 30.08
CA PRO A 510 -1.37 -38.59 29.39
C PRO A 510 -2.69 -39.14 29.96
N LYS A 511 -2.91 -38.96 31.27
CA LYS A 511 -4.17 -39.30 31.95
C LYS A 511 -5.39 -38.61 31.34
N GLU A 512 -5.26 -37.37 30.86
CA GLU A 512 -6.37 -36.63 30.26
C GLU A 512 -6.76 -37.23 28.90
N ILE A 513 -5.79 -37.74 28.13
CA ILE A 513 -6.04 -38.48 26.88
C ILE A 513 -6.75 -39.81 27.18
N ALA A 514 -6.30 -40.53 28.20
CA ALA A 514 -6.96 -41.76 28.63
C ALA A 514 -8.40 -41.50 29.10
N HIS A 515 -8.63 -40.38 29.79
CA HIS A 515 -9.96 -39.98 30.21
C HIS A 515 -10.84 -39.58 29.02
N PHE A 516 -10.27 -38.89 28.02
CA PHE A 516 -10.97 -38.58 26.77
C PHE A 516 -11.33 -39.84 25.97
N HIS A 517 -10.42 -40.81 25.89
CA HIS A 517 -10.68 -42.12 25.29
C HIS A 517 -11.85 -42.82 25.98
N THR A 518 -11.88 -42.78 27.31
CA THR A 518 -12.97 -43.35 28.12
C THR A 518 -14.30 -42.68 27.78
N LEU A 519 -14.32 -41.35 27.71
CA LEU A 519 -15.51 -40.55 27.40
C LEU A 519 -16.06 -40.84 25.99
N LEU A 520 -15.19 -41.04 25.00
CA LEU A 520 -15.58 -41.47 23.65
C LEU A 520 -16.13 -42.90 23.66
N SER A 521 -15.50 -43.82 24.39
CA SER A 521 -15.93 -45.21 24.50
C SER A 521 -17.30 -45.33 25.18
N GLU A 522 -17.55 -44.57 26.25
CA GLU A 522 -18.85 -44.46 26.91
C GLU A 522 -19.94 -43.90 25.99
N SER A 523 -19.54 -43.05 25.04
CA SER A 523 -20.41 -42.50 24.00
C SER A 523 -20.54 -43.40 22.76
N ALA A 524 -20.11 -44.66 22.85
CA ALA A 524 -20.11 -45.65 21.76
C ALA A 524 -19.29 -45.24 20.51
N LEU A 525 -18.30 -44.37 20.67
CA LEU A 525 -17.34 -44.00 19.62
C LEU A 525 -16.06 -44.82 19.78
N SER A 526 -15.81 -45.75 18.85
CA SER A 526 -14.58 -46.56 18.83
C SER A 526 -13.44 -45.76 18.22
N VAL A 527 -12.38 -45.52 19.00
CA VAL A 527 -11.20 -44.77 18.56
C VAL A 527 -9.91 -45.48 18.96
N THR A 528 -8.84 -45.29 18.19
CA THR A 528 -7.50 -45.81 18.52
C THR A 528 -6.50 -44.68 18.36
N PHE A 529 -5.95 -44.22 19.49
CA PHE A 529 -4.98 -43.14 19.50
C PHE A 529 -3.58 -43.67 19.21
N THR A 530 -2.79 -42.86 18.51
CA THR A 530 -1.38 -43.11 18.19
C THR A 530 -0.58 -41.87 18.56
N SER A 531 0.76 -41.98 18.61
CA SER A 531 1.66 -40.84 18.85
C SER A 531 1.59 -39.74 17.79
N GLU A 532 0.93 -39.98 16.66
CA GLU A 532 0.75 -39.01 15.57
C GLU A 532 -0.56 -38.22 15.69
N HIS A 533 -1.39 -38.53 16.69
CA HIS A 533 -2.63 -37.79 16.94
C HIS A 533 -2.37 -36.59 17.85
N GLU A 534 -2.94 -35.46 17.46
CA GLU A 534 -3.03 -34.25 18.27
C GLU A 534 -4.44 -34.14 18.88
N PHE A 535 -4.55 -33.43 20.01
CA PHE A 535 -5.75 -33.37 20.84
C PHE A 535 -6.07 -31.94 21.25
N LEU A 536 -7.37 -31.61 21.30
CA LEU A 536 -7.89 -30.39 21.90
C LEU A 536 -9.08 -30.76 22.79
N LEU A 537 -8.96 -30.54 24.09
CA LEU A 537 -9.90 -31.00 25.10
C LEU A 537 -10.70 -29.83 25.68
N ALA A 538 -11.95 -30.09 26.06
CA ALA A 538 -12.85 -29.12 26.68
C ALA A 538 -13.13 -29.51 28.14
N PHE A 539 -12.93 -28.56 29.05
CA PHE A 539 -13.10 -28.71 30.49
C PHE A 539 -14.17 -27.75 30.99
N ASN A 540 -15.03 -28.19 31.91
CA ASN A 540 -16.01 -27.30 32.53
C ASN A 540 -15.37 -26.41 33.62
N SER A 541 -16.18 -25.54 34.25
CA SER A 541 -15.74 -24.65 35.35
C SER A 541 -15.19 -25.37 36.59
N ARG A 542 -15.44 -26.68 36.74
CA ARG A 542 -14.86 -27.52 37.80
C ARG A 542 -13.60 -28.26 37.34
N ASN A 543 -13.03 -27.88 36.20
CA ASN A 543 -11.88 -28.51 35.56
C ASN A 543 -12.08 -30.00 35.27
N THR A 544 -13.33 -30.43 35.02
CA THR A 544 -13.65 -31.80 34.59
C THR A 544 -13.71 -31.84 33.06
N LEU A 545 -13.06 -32.85 32.46
CA LEU A 545 -13.12 -33.08 31.01
C LEU A 545 -14.56 -33.43 30.61
N VAL A 546 -15.10 -32.70 29.64
CA VAL A 546 -16.47 -32.90 29.13
C VAL A 546 -16.50 -33.31 27.65
N GLY A 547 -15.37 -33.20 26.95
CA GLY A 547 -15.28 -33.54 25.54
C GLY A 547 -13.96 -33.08 24.92
N GLY A 548 -13.85 -33.21 23.60
CA GLY A 548 -12.65 -32.83 22.88
C GLY A 548 -12.70 -33.22 21.41
N LEU A 549 -11.65 -32.85 20.70
CA LEU A 549 -11.35 -33.21 19.32
C LEU A 549 -9.98 -33.86 19.27
N TYR A 550 -9.80 -34.78 18.33
CA TYR A 550 -8.49 -35.32 18.00
C TYR A 550 -8.34 -35.36 16.49
N TRP A 551 -7.14 -35.16 15.99
CA TRP A 551 -6.84 -35.20 14.56
C TRP A 551 -5.44 -35.75 14.32
N LYS A 552 -5.18 -36.20 13.10
CA LYS A 552 -3.84 -36.56 12.62
C LYS A 552 -3.52 -35.69 11.43
N ASN A 553 -2.35 -35.06 11.44
CA ASN A 553 -1.93 -34.22 10.33
C ASN A 553 -1.50 -35.10 9.16
N MET A 554 -2.31 -35.14 8.11
CA MET A 554 -1.98 -35.83 6.87
C MET A 554 -1.07 -34.89 6.08
N GLY A 555 0.25 -35.03 6.22
CA GLY A 555 1.21 -34.12 5.58
C GLY A 555 0.84 -33.80 4.12
N LYS A 556 1.02 -32.54 3.70
CA LYS A 556 0.77 -32.11 2.31
C LYS A 556 1.51 -33.07 1.37
N ARG A 557 0.76 -33.77 0.51
CA ARG A 557 1.33 -34.43 -0.67
C ARG A 557 1.86 -33.41 -1.65
#